data_AF-A0A920EMT3-F1
#
_entry.id   AF-A0A920EMT3-F1
#
_cell.length_a   1.000
_cell.length_b   1.000
_cell.length_c   1.000
_cell.angle_alpha   90.00
_cell.angle_beta   90.00
_cell.angle_gamma   90.00
#
_symmetry.space_group_name_H-M   'P 1'
#
loop_
_entity.id
_entity.type
_entity.pdbx_description
1 polymer ?
#
loop_
_entity_poly.entity_id
_entity_poly.type
_entity_poly.pdbx_seq_one_letter_code
_entity_poly.pdbx_strand_id
1 'polypeptide(L)'
;MKKMKDSCFNEFDPNAMSVEAALENILKSISSIKTSEYVDLKSAYGRILSKNIKSKINVPNYKNSAMDGYAVNVGDFNEKNKTYDCIGESFAGNPFLKPVKKNQAIKVMTGGMVPSGCNAVVMKELITQKGRIITTKSRIIKDQNIRFPGEDIKKNEIVLKAGKEIDEIDIGILASLGIDRVFVKKKAYNRFCVNRR
;
A
#
# COMPACT_ATOMS: atom_id res chain seq x y z
N MET A 1 -23.03 46.10 50.68
CA MET A 1 -23.04 45.67 49.26
C MET A 1 -23.57 44.24 49.21
N LYS A 2 -24.78 44.06 48.66
CA LYS A 2 -25.53 42.80 48.69
C LYS A 2 -25.00 41.91 47.54
N LYS A 3 -24.52 40.70 47.85
CA LYS A 3 -24.15 39.71 46.81
C LYS A 3 -25.36 39.46 45.92
N MET A 4 -25.25 39.79 44.63
CA MET A 4 -26.23 39.40 43.62
C MET A 4 -26.26 37.86 43.59
N LYS A 5 -27.47 37.30 43.67
CA LYS A 5 -27.69 35.87 43.50
C LYS A 5 -27.50 35.54 42.03
N ASP A 6 -26.63 34.57 41.75
CA ASP A 6 -26.45 34.03 40.41
C ASP A 6 -27.80 33.46 39.93
N SER A 7 -28.38 34.11 38.94
CA SER A 7 -29.63 33.69 38.29
C SER A 7 -29.33 33.38 36.83
N CYS A 8 -30.03 32.40 36.26
CA CYS A 8 -29.88 31.95 34.87
C CYS A 8 -30.25 33.02 33.80
N PHE A 9 -30.44 34.28 34.19
CA PHE A 9 -30.78 35.42 33.31
C PHE A 9 -29.60 36.35 33.00
N ASN A 10 -28.40 36.12 33.56
CA ASN A 10 -27.22 36.90 33.18
C ASN A 10 -26.56 36.27 31.94
N GLU A 11 -26.50 37.00 30.83
CA GLU A 11 -25.83 36.59 29.58
C GLU A 11 -24.31 36.37 29.73
N PHE A 12 -23.72 36.89 30.81
CA PHE A 12 -22.29 36.80 31.06
C PHE A 12 -22.03 36.52 32.54
N ASP A 13 -21.56 35.31 32.83
CA ASP A 13 -21.05 34.92 34.14
C ASP A 13 -19.51 35.10 34.14
N PRO A 14 -18.97 36.09 34.89
CA PRO A 14 -17.53 36.34 34.95
C PRO A 14 -16.73 35.22 35.62
N ASN A 15 -17.39 34.24 36.23
CA ASN A 15 -16.77 33.03 36.79
C ASN A 15 -16.93 31.80 35.87
N ALA A 16 -17.52 31.95 34.67
CA ALA A 16 -17.67 30.84 33.73
C ALA A 16 -16.31 30.35 33.22
N MET A 17 -16.14 29.04 33.19
CA MET A 17 -14.98 28.39 32.60
C MET A 17 -14.97 28.60 31.08
N SER A 18 -13.79 28.85 30.49
CA SER A 18 -13.67 28.92 29.03
C SER A 18 -13.98 27.58 28.37
N VAL A 19 -14.41 27.60 27.11
CA VAL A 19 -14.73 26.39 26.35
C VAL A 19 -13.51 25.47 26.24
N GLU A 20 -12.32 26.05 26.05
CA GLU A 20 -11.05 25.33 25.95
C GLU A 20 -10.70 24.64 27.27
N ALA A 21 -10.84 25.35 28.40
CA ALA A 21 -10.59 24.78 29.73
C ALA A 21 -11.59 23.66 30.07
N ALA A 22 -12.86 23.83 29.68
CA ALA A 22 -13.88 22.78 29.84
C ALA A 22 -13.55 21.55 28.98
N LEU A 23 -13.16 21.75 27.72
CA LEU A 23 -12.76 20.66 26.82
C LEU A 23 -11.55 19.90 27.36
N GLU A 24 -10.51 20.60 27.84
CA GLU A 24 -9.34 19.96 28.45
C GLU A 24 -9.72 19.10 29.66
N ASN A 25 -10.56 19.63 30.54
CA ASN A 25 -11.00 18.91 31.74
C ASN A 25 -11.80 17.64 31.37
N ILE A 26 -12.66 17.74 30.36
CA ILE A 26 -13.38 16.58 29.82
C ILE A 26 -12.39 15.55 29.27
N LEU A 27 -11.44 15.96 28.42
CA LEU A 27 -10.46 15.06 27.82
C LEU A 27 -9.56 14.38 28.86
N LYS A 28 -9.16 15.10 29.93
CA LYS A 28 -8.39 14.54 31.06
C LYS A 28 -9.17 13.47 31.84
N SER A 29 -10.49 13.58 31.89
CA SER A 29 -11.35 12.61 32.58
C SER A 29 -11.63 11.33 31.77
N ILE A 30 -11.40 11.36 30.46
CA ILE A 30 -11.69 10.25 29.55
C ILE A 30 -10.48 9.32 29.45
N SER A 31 -10.71 8.01 29.64
CA SER A 31 -9.70 6.98 29.40
C SER A 31 -9.93 6.28 28.06
N SER A 32 -8.84 5.97 27.36
CA SER A 32 -8.92 5.24 26.09
C SER A 32 -9.42 3.82 26.29
N ILE A 33 -10.25 3.34 25.36
CA ILE A 33 -10.74 1.96 25.36
C ILE A 33 -9.57 0.99 25.21
N LYS A 34 -9.34 0.18 26.24
CA LYS A 34 -8.25 -0.81 26.27
C LYS A 34 -8.60 -2.12 25.57
N THR A 35 -9.89 -2.43 25.46
CA THR A 35 -10.38 -3.68 24.85
C THR A 35 -10.34 -3.62 23.33
N SER A 36 -10.00 -4.74 22.72
CA SER A 36 -9.86 -4.90 21.27
C SER A 36 -10.52 -6.18 20.80
N GLU A 37 -10.84 -6.25 19.51
CA GLU A 37 -11.50 -7.39 18.89
C GLU A 37 -11.04 -7.57 17.44
N TYR A 38 -11.19 -8.78 16.90
CA TYR A 38 -10.98 -9.03 15.48
C TYR A 38 -12.28 -8.77 14.72
N VAL A 39 -12.22 -7.85 13.77
CA VAL A 39 -13.31 -7.60 12.81
C VAL A 39 -12.87 -8.01 11.42
N ASP A 40 -13.82 -8.43 10.60
CA ASP A 40 -13.59 -8.68 9.18
C ASP A 40 -13.27 -7.36 8.47
N LEU A 41 -12.44 -7.42 7.43
CA LEU A 41 -11.99 -6.24 6.69
C LEU A 41 -13.17 -5.41 6.17
N LYS A 42 -14.27 -6.06 5.77
CA LYS A 42 -15.50 -5.41 5.31
C LYS A 42 -16.18 -4.54 6.39
N SER A 43 -15.93 -4.83 7.66
CA SER A 43 -16.46 -4.10 8.82
C SER A 43 -15.39 -3.22 9.50
N ALA A 44 -14.22 -3.08 8.88
CA ALA A 44 -13.08 -2.38 9.46
C ALA A 44 -13.11 -0.86 9.23
N TYR A 45 -13.88 -0.37 8.25
CA TYR A 45 -14.00 1.05 7.96
C TYR A 45 -14.39 1.88 9.20
N GLY A 46 -13.68 2.98 9.46
CA GLY A 46 -13.89 3.86 10.61
C GLY A 46 -13.54 3.21 11.97
N ARG A 47 -12.86 2.05 11.98
CA ARG A 47 -12.37 1.42 13.21
C ARG A 47 -10.94 1.86 13.49
N ILE A 48 -10.58 1.95 14.77
CA ILE A 48 -9.22 2.30 15.20
C ILE A 48 -8.38 1.04 15.37
N LEU A 49 -7.22 0.97 14.71
CA LEU A 49 -6.29 -0.15 14.84
C LEU A 49 -5.75 -0.28 16.27
N SER A 50 -5.76 -1.51 16.79
CA SER A 50 -5.21 -1.78 18.12
C SER A 50 -3.73 -2.16 18.09
N LYS A 51 -3.20 -2.63 16.95
CA LYS A 51 -1.81 -3.08 16.80
C LYS A 51 -1.27 -2.62 15.44
N ASN A 52 0.05 -2.48 15.35
CA ASN A 52 0.71 -2.23 14.08
C ASN A 52 0.46 -3.41 13.14
N ILE A 53 0.16 -3.11 11.88
CA ILE A 53 0.04 -4.11 10.82
C ILE A 53 1.36 -4.11 10.06
N LYS A 54 1.96 -5.30 9.99
CA LYS A 54 3.19 -5.54 9.23
C LYS A 54 2.89 -6.32 7.97
N SER A 55 3.58 -6.03 6.89
CA SER A 55 3.48 -6.84 5.68
C SER A 55 4.10 -8.21 5.89
N LYS A 56 3.38 -9.28 5.51
CA LYS A 56 3.90 -10.66 5.54
C LYS A 56 4.73 -11.00 4.30
N ILE A 57 4.61 -10.18 3.26
CA ILE A 57 5.17 -10.42 1.94
C ILE A 57 5.90 -9.17 1.43
N ASN A 58 6.70 -9.33 0.38
CA ASN A 58 7.23 -8.19 -0.35
C ASN A 58 6.18 -7.73 -1.36
N VAL A 59 6.03 -6.43 -1.55
CA VAL A 59 5.20 -5.87 -2.62
C VAL A 59 6.10 -5.03 -3.51
N PRO A 60 6.27 -5.37 -4.80
CA PRO A 60 5.94 -6.66 -5.44
C PRO A 60 6.63 -7.88 -4.81
N ASN A 61 6.07 -9.09 -5.02
CA ASN A 61 6.64 -10.35 -4.49
C ASN A 61 7.87 -10.84 -5.26
N TYR A 62 7.91 -10.54 -6.56
CA TYR A 62 8.91 -10.99 -7.52
C TYR A 62 9.26 -9.82 -8.44
N LYS A 63 10.36 -9.95 -9.18
CA LYS A 63 10.73 -8.98 -10.22
C LYS A 63 9.63 -8.94 -11.27
N ASN A 64 9.00 -7.80 -11.48
CA ASN A 64 8.00 -7.62 -12.52
C ASN A 64 8.36 -6.45 -13.44
N SER A 65 7.77 -6.47 -14.63
CA SER A 65 8.01 -5.42 -15.62
C SER A 65 7.25 -4.14 -15.26
N ALA A 66 7.94 -3.01 -15.31
CA ALA A 66 7.33 -1.68 -15.17
C ALA A 66 6.67 -1.19 -16.47
N MET A 67 7.02 -1.79 -17.61
CA MET A 67 6.60 -1.35 -18.95
C MET A 67 6.25 -2.55 -19.85
N ASP A 68 5.52 -2.30 -20.94
CA ASP A 68 5.33 -3.30 -21.99
C ASP A 68 6.57 -3.39 -22.88
N GLY A 69 7.06 -4.60 -23.12
CA GLY A 69 8.29 -4.76 -23.88
C GLY A 69 8.85 -6.18 -23.87
N TYR A 70 10.18 -6.26 -23.81
CA TYR A 70 10.92 -7.50 -23.88
C TYR A 70 11.95 -7.59 -22.76
N ALA A 71 11.84 -8.62 -21.94
CA ALA A 71 12.82 -8.98 -20.94
C ALA A 71 14.01 -9.67 -21.61
N VAL A 72 15.21 -9.16 -21.34
CA VAL A 72 16.47 -9.62 -21.95
C VAL A 72 17.56 -9.80 -20.89
N ASN A 73 18.59 -10.55 -21.24
CA ASN A 73 19.85 -10.58 -20.50
C ASN A 73 20.86 -9.63 -21.13
N VAL A 74 21.12 -8.53 -20.44
CA VAL A 74 22.20 -7.59 -20.72
C VAL A 74 23.46 -8.13 -20.05
N GLY A 75 24.42 -8.59 -20.85
CA GLY A 75 25.77 -8.90 -20.35
C GLY A 75 26.58 -7.63 -20.10
N ASP A 76 27.84 -7.78 -19.71
CA ASP A 76 28.71 -6.63 -19.38
C ASP A 76 28.97 -5.70 -20.57
N PHE A 77 28.88 -6.22 -21.80
CA PHE A 77 29.02 -5.46 -23.03
C PHE A 77 27.65 -5.02 -23.57
N ASN A 78 27.41 -3.71 -23.55
CA ASN A 78 26.17 -3.07 -23.95
C ASN A 78 26.27 -2.50 -25.38
N GLU A 79 25.95 -3.35 -26.35
CA GLU A 79 25.97 -3.01 -27.77
C GLU A 79 24.65 -2.37 -28.22
N LYS A 80 24.74 -1.34 -29.07
CA LYS A 80 23.58 -0.84 -29.83
C LYS A 80 23.22 -1.85 -30.91
N ASN A 81 21.94 -1.91 -31.32
CA ASN A 81 21.47 -2.78 -32.40
C ASN A 81 21.67 -4.28 -32.14
N LYS A 82 21.64 -4.68 -30.86
CA LYS A 82 21.76 -6.10 -30.49
C LYS A 82 20.46 -6.84 -30.82
N THR A 83 20.62 -8.04 -31.35
CA THR A 83 19.52 -8.92 -31.72
C THR A 83 19.27 -9.98 -30.65
N TYR A 84 17.99 -10.29 -30.42
CA TYR A 84 17.56 -11.37 -29.54
C TYR A 84 16.48 -12.21 -30.21
N ASP A 85 16.45 -13.51 -29.93
CA ASP A 85 15.37 -14.40 -30.34
C ASP A 85 14.26 -14.41 -29.28
N CYS A 86 13.06 -14.00 -29.65
CA CYS A 86 11.89 -14.07 -28.79
C CYS A 86 11.37 -15.51 -28.72
N ILE A 87 11.51 -16.13 -27.55
CA ILE A 87 11.19 -17.55 -27.34
C ILE A 87 9.87 -17.79 -26.60
N GLY A 88 9.19 -16.72 -26.17
CA GLY A 88 7.95 -16.82 -25.43
C GLY A 88 7.47 -15.49 -24.88
N GLU A 89 6.37 -15.57 -24.15
CA GLU A 89 5.68 -14.43 -23.55
C GLU A 89 5.43 -14.72 -22.06
N SER A 90 5.51 -13.70 -21.21
CA SER A 90 5.23 -13.76 -19.77
C SER A 90 4.26 -12.65 -19.41
N PHE A 91 3.03 -13.03 -19.07
CA PHE A 91 1.95 -12.11 -18.75
C PHE A 91 1.63 -12.15 -17.25
N ALA A 92 0.91 -11.14 -16.76
CA ALA A 92 0.40 -11.16 -15.39
C ALA A 92 -0.48 -12.41 -15.20
N GLY A 93 -0.18 -13.20 -14.17
CA GLY A 93 -0.87 -14.47 -13.89
C GLY A 93 -0.42 -15.67 -14.74
N ASN A 94 0.28 -15.46 -15.85
CA ASN A 94 0.83 -16.54 -16.69
C ASN A 94 2.34 -16.34 -16.91
N PRO A 95 3.17 -16.69 -15.89
CA PRO A 95 4.60 -16.45 -15.93
C PRO A 95 5.33 -17.43 -16.86
N PHE A 96 6.34 -16.92 -17.57
CA PHE A 96 7.30 -17.78 -18.25
C PHE A 96 8.33 -18.33 -17.25
N LEU A 97 8.27 -19.64 -16.97
CA LEU A 97 9.07 -20.29 -15.93
C LEU A 97 10.37 -20.94 -16.44
N LYS A 98 10.58 -21.03 -17.75
CA LYS A 98 11.79 -21.63 -18.31
C LYS A 98 12.96 -20.65 -18.23
N PRO A 99 14.19 -21.13 -18.01
CA PRO A 99 15.37 -20.26 -17.99
C PRO A 99 15.62 -19.65 -19.37
N VAL A 100 15.91 -18.34 -19.39
CA VAL A 100 16.22 -17.59 -20.61
C VAL A 100 17.73 -17.60 -20.83
N LYS A 101 18.19 -18.08 -21.99
CA LYS A 101 19.62 -18.12 -22.36
C LYS A 101 20.10 -16.77 -22.91
N LYS A 102 21.42 -16.64 -23.09
CA LYS A 102 22.03 -15.47 -23.73
C LYS A 102 21.44 -15.29 -25.13
N ASN A 103 21.22 -14.03 -25.53
CA ASN A 103 20.59 -13.63 -26.81
C ASN A 103 19.15 -14.13 -27.00
N GLN A 104 18.47 -14.55 -25.94
CA GLN A 104 17.03 -14.80 -25.96
C GLN A 104 16.28 -13.68 -25.25
N ALA A 105 15.03 -13.48 -25.66
CA ALA A 105 14.12 -12.49 -25.10
C ALA A 105 12.77 -13.12 -24.80
N ILE A 106 12.10 -12.58 -23.78
CA ILE A 106 10.72 -12.91 -23.45
C ILE A 106 9.89 -11.66 -23.56
N LYS A 107 8.79 -11.71 -24.30
CA LYS A 107 7.85 -10.60 -24.33
C LYS A 107 7.16 -10.50 -22.98
N VAL A 108 7.21 -9.33 -22.37
CA VAL A 108 6.62 -9.06 -21.06
C VAL A 108 5.67 -7.87 -21.17
N MET A 109 4.54 -7.96 -20.49
CA MET A 109 3.65 -6.81 -20.31
C MET A 109 3.83 -6.22 -18.93
N THR A 110 3.30 -5.02 -18.72
CA THR A 110 3.28 -4.34 -17.43
C THR A 110 2.71 -5.26 -16.35
N GLY A 111 3.45 -5.43 -15.25
CA GLY A 111 3.12 -6.35 -14.16
C GLY A 111 3.46 -7.83 -14.40
N GLY A 112 3.88 -8.20 -15.61
CA GLY A 112 4.36 -9.55 -15.95
C GLY A 112 5.65 -9.90 -15.20
N MET A 113 5.78 -11.15 -14.77
CA MET A 113 6.98 -11.62 -14.06
C MET A 113 8.19 -11.64 -15.00
N VAL A 114 9.29 -11.03 -14.58
CA VAL A 114 10.57 -11.06 -15.30
C VAL A 114 11.19 -12.44 -15.10
N PRO A 115 11.41 -13.23 -16.17
CA PRO A 115 11.91 -14.60 -16.05
C PRO A 115 13.34 -14.68 -15.52
N SER A 116 13.67 -15.82 -14.93
CA SER A 116 15.02 -16.12 -14.46
C SER A 116 16.02 -16.07 -15.63
N GLY A 117 17.09 -15.30 -15.45
CA GLY A 117 18.09 -15.06 -16.47
C GLY A 117 17.94 -13.72 -17.19
N CYS A 118 16.80 -13.03 -17.08
CA CYS A 118 16.66 -11.65 -17.56
C CYS A 118 17.03 -10.64 -16.47
N ASN A 119 17.64 -9.52 -16.86
CA ASN A 119 18.07 -8.46 -15.96
C ASN A 119 17.73 -7.05 -16.47
N ALA A 120 17.02 -6.90 -17.58
CA ALA A 120 16.45 -5.63 -18.02
C ALA A 120 15.18 -5.85 -18.85
N VAL A 121 14.30 -4.86 -18.87
CA VAL A 121 13.17 -4.80 -19.80
C VAL A 121 13.33 -3.62 -20.75
N VAL A 122 13.31 -3.92 -22.05
CA VAL A 122 13.35 -2.91 -23.12
C VAL A 122 11.94 -2.64 -23.61
N MET A 123 11.55 -1.37 -23.65
CA MET A 123 10.23 -0.94 -24.12
C MET A 123 10.01 -1.32 -25.59
N LYS A 124 8.78 -1.71 -25.95
CA LYS A 124 8.42 -2.12 -27.32
C LYS A 124 8.72 -1.03 -28.37
N GLU A 125 8.63 0.24 -28.00
CA GLU A 125 8.89 1.40 -28.85
C GLU A 125 10.37 1.47 -29.29
N LEU A 126 11.28 1.01 -28.44
CA LEU A 126 12.73 1.01 -28.64
C LEU A 126 13.22 -0.26 -29.37
N ILE A 127 12.30 -1.06 -29.90
CA ILE A 127 12.60 -2.31 -30.59
C ILE A 127 12.08 -2.27 -32.02
N THR A 128 12.80 -2.94 -32.91
CA THR A 128 12.30 -3.35 -34.22
C THR A 128 12.13 -4.86 -34.21
N GLN A 129 10.95 -5.35 -34.56
CA GLN A 129 10.66 -6.79 -34.58
C GLN A 129 10.53 -7.28 -36.02
N LYS A 130 11.21 -8.38 -36.36
CA LYS A 130 11.05 -9.11 -37.61
C LYS A 130 10.83 -10.60 -37.30
N GLY A 131 9.57 -11.02 -37.32
CA GLY A 131 9.17 -12.35 -36.87
C GLY A 131 9.51 -12.55 -35.39
N ARG A 132 10.36 -13.53 -35.09
CA ARG A 132 10.82 -13.82 -33.71
C ARG A 132 12.04 -13.00 -33.30
N ILE A 133 12.75 -12.40 -34.24
CA ILE A 133 13.94 -11.63 -33.94
C ILE A 133 13.55 -10.21 -33.56
N ILE A 134 14.03 -9.76 -32.41
CA ILE A 134 13.94 -8.37 -31.97
C ILE A 134 15.32 -7.72 -32.03
N THR A 135 15.36 -6.46 -32.44
CA THR A 135 16.58 -5.64 -32.49
C THR A 135 16.39 -4.41 -31.64
N THR A 136 17.30 -4.14 -30.71
CA THR A 136 17.22 -2.97 -29.83
C THR A 136 17.79 -1.72 -30.51
N LYS A 137 17.05 -0.62 -30.53
CA LYS A 137 17.48 0.65 -31.17
C LYS A 137 18.47 1.44 -30.32
N SER A 138 18.52 1.15 -29.01
CA SER A 138 19.35 1.84 -28.03
C SER A 138 20.17 0.87 -27.19
N ARG A 139 21.12 1.44 -26.44
CA ARG A 139 21.82 0.75 -25.35
C ARG A 139 20.82 0.44 -24.23
N ILE A 140 20.98 -0.73 -23.61
CA ILE A 140 20.09 -1.23 -22.57
C ILE A 140 20.80 -1.11 -21.23
N ILE A 141 20.19 -0.46 -20.25
CA ILE A 141 20.79 -0.34 -18.93
C ILE A 141 20.38 -1.57 -18.12
N LYS A 142 21.33 -2.13 -17.36
CA LYS A 142 21.02 -3.23 -16.43
C LYS A 142 19.98 -2.74 -15.41
N ASP A 143 19.04 -3.61 -15.06
CA ASP A 143 17.96 -3.36 -14.11
C ASP A 143 16.95 -2.29 -14.56
N GLN A 144 17.01 -1.85 -15.83
CA GLN A 144 16.07 -0.89 -16.41
C GLN A 144 14.66 -1.47 -16.53
N ASN A 145 13.66 -0.65 -16.17
CA ASN A 145 12.22 -0.95 -16.28
C ASN A 145 11.79 -2.23 -15.53
N ILE A 146 12.53 -2.62 -14.49
CA ILE A 146 12.18 -3.73 -13.59
C ILE A 146 11.80 -3.14 -12.24
N ARG A 147 10.66 -3.54 -11.69
CA ARG A 147 10.36 -3.28 -10.29
C ARG A 147 10.86 -4.45 -9.45
N PHE A 148 11.59 -4.14 -8.40
CA PHE A 148 12.23 -5.13 -7.56
C PHE A 148 11.30 -5.63 -6.45
N PRO A 149 11.53 -6.86 -5.94
CA PRO A 149 10.75 -7.34 -4.82
C PRO A 149 10.89 -6.41 -3.61
N GLY A 150 9.76 -5.96 -3.07
CA GLY A 150 9.71 -5.10 -1.88
C GLY A 150 10.14 -3.66 -2.14
N GLU A 151 10.05 -3.20 -3.39
CA GLU A 151 10.25 -1.79 -3.74
C GLU A 151 9.16 -0.89 -3.14
N ASP A 152 7.91 -1.35 -3.08
CA ASP A 152 6.80 -0.60 -2.49
C ASP A 152 6.70 -0.87 -0.98
N ILE A 153 6.64 -2.15 -0.59
CA ILE A 153 6.51 -2.57 0.81
C ILE A 153 7.42 -3.77 1.06
N LYS A 154 8.30 -3.65 2.05
CA LYS A 154 9.17 -4.75 2.45
C LYS A 154 8.45 -5.68 3.42
N LYS A 155 8.81 -6.96 3.36
CA LYS A 155 8.41 -7.93 4.38
C LYS A 155 8.81 -7.43 5.76
N ASN A 156 7.89 -7.54 6.71
CA ASN A 156 7.97 -7.08 8.10
C ASN A 156 7.94 -5.55 8.31
N GLU A 157 7.85 -4.76 7.24
CA GLU A 157 7.65 -3.32 7.34
C GLU A 157 6.26 -3.01 7.93
N ILE A 158 6.18 -1.97 8.76
CA ILE A 158 4.92 -1.50 9.33
C ILE A 158 4.18 -0.71 8.27
N VAL A 159 3.06 -1.27 7.80
CA VAL A 159 2.21 -0.65 6.78
C VAL A 159 1.24 0.33 7.44
N LEU A 160 0.60 -0.09 8.53
CA LEU A 160 -0.31 0.75 9.32
C LEU A 160 0.08 0.73 10.80
N LYS A 161 0.06 1.89 11.44
CA LYS A 161 0.39 2.04 12.86
C LYS A 161 -0.86 1.86 13.73
N ALA A 162 -0.67 1.32 14.94
CA ALA A 162 -1.70 1.29 15.96
C ALA A 162 -2.19 2.72 16.27
N GLY A 163 -3.48 2.86 16.54
CA GLY A 163 -4.13 4.15 16.78
C GLY A 163 -4.61 4.86 15.51
N LYS A 164 -4.21 4.41 14.30
CA LYS A 164 -4.80 4.93 13.05
C LYS A 164 -6.25 4.46 12.91
N GLU A 165 -7.12 5.37 12.50
CA GLU A 165 -8.46 5.08 12.00
C GLU A 165 -8.38 4.58 10.56
N ILE A 166 -9.04 3.45 10.28
CA ILE A 166 -9.00 2.77 8.99
C ILE A 166 -9.91 3.51 7.98
N ASP A 167 -9.29 4.01 6.91
CA ASP A 167 -9.95 4.68 5.78
C ASP A 167 -10.16 3.73 4.57
N GLU A 168 -10.69 4.25 3.45
CA GLU A 168 -10.91 3.42 2.24
C GLU A 168 -9.61 2.93 1.61
N ILE A 169 -8.55 3.73 1.67
CA ILE A 169 -7.24 3.43 1.07
C ILE A 169 -6.58 2.30 1.87
N ASP A 170 -6.64 2.38 3.19
CA ASP A 170 -6.14 1.36 4.11
C ASP A 170 -6.80 0.01 3.85
N ILE A 171 -8.11 -0.01 3.61
CA ILE A 171 -8.84 -1.24 3.27
C ILE A 171 -8.28 -1.86 1.99
N GLY A 172 -8.03 -1.05 0.95
CA GLY A 172 -7.43 -1.51 -0.30
C GLY A 172 -6.03 -2.10 -0.10
N ILE A 173 -5.20 -1.45 0.71
CA ILE A 173 -3.85 -1.92 1.04
C ILE A 173 -3.91 -3.25 1.80
N LEU A 174 -4.76 -3.33 2.83
CA LEU A 174 -4.93 -4.54 3.64
C LEU A 174 -5.44 -5.72 2.81
N ALA A 175 -6.41 -5.48 1.92
CA ALA A 175 -6.90 -6.48 0.97
C ALA A 175 -5.78 -6.96 0.03
N SER A 176 -4.97 -6.04 -0.48
CA SER A 176 -3.84 -6.35 -1.37
C SER A 176 -2.75 -7.18 -0.69
N LEU A 177 -2.62 -7.05 0.63
CA LEU A 177 -1.73 -7.87 1.46
C LEU A 177 -2.34 -9.21 1.86
N GLY A 178 -3.57 -9.51 1.45
CA GLY A 178 -4.30 -10.74 1.80
C GLY A 178 -4.74 -10.79 3.27
N ILE A 179 -4.97 -9.63 3.91
CA ILE A 179 -5.44 -9.55 5.29
C ILE A 179 -6.96 -9.50 5.29
N ASP A 180 -7.59 -10.54 5.82
CA ASP A 180 -9.04 -10.72 5.89
C ASP A 180 -9.67 -10.17 7.17
N ARG A 181 -8.91 -10.18 8.28
CA ARG A 181 -9.34 -9.69 9.59
C ARG A 181 -8.30 -8.78 10.22
N VAL A 182 -8.77 -7.73 10.88
CA VAL A 182 -7.93 -6.75 11.56
C VAL A 182 -8.28 -6.64 13.04
N PHE A 183 -7.26 -6.39 13.85
CA PHE A 183 -7.40 -6.24 15.29
C PHE A 183 -7.62 -4.76 15.65
N VAL A 184 -8.84 -4.42 16.04
CA VAL A 184 -9.29 -3.04 16.24
C VAL A 184 -9.76 -2.81 17.68
N LYS A 185 -9.77 -1.55 18.11
CA LYS A 185 -10.39 -1.15 19.38
C LYS A 185 -11.89 -1.39 19.33
N LYS A 186 -12.49 -1.84 20.44
CA LYS A 186 -13.96 -1.93 20.55
C LYS A 186 -14.60 -0.55 20.44
N LYS A 187 -15.79 -0.47 19.85
CA LYS A 187 -16.55 0.80 19.77
C LYS A 187 -16.91 1.30 21.17
N ALA A 188 -16.87 2.62 21.35
CA ALA A 188 -17.47 3.26 22.50
C ALA A 188 -18.98 2.99 22.51
N TYR A 189 -19.52 2.60 23.66
CA TYR A 189 -20.96 2.37 23.81
C TYR A 189 -21.58 3.63 24.41
N ASN A 190 -22.31 4.40 23.60
CA ASN A 190 -23.06 5.55 24.08
C ASN A 190 -24.49 5.11 24.38
N ARG A 191 -24.90 5.13 25.66
CA ARG A 191 -26.30 4.99 26.04
C ARG A 191 -26.92 6.37 26.13
N PHE A 192 -27.94 6.62 25.31
CA PHE A 192 -28.75 7.82 25.41
C PHE A 192 -30.00 7.51 26.24
N CYS A 193 -30.06 8.04 27.47
CA CYS A 193 -31.26 8.00 28.29
C CYS A 193 -32.01 9.32 28.12
N VAL A 194 -33.16 9.29 27.45
CA VAL A 194 -34.06 10.44 27.39
C VAL A 194 -35.06 10.28 28.53
N ASN A 195 -34.98 11.18 29.51
CA ASN A 195 -35.92 11.21 30.63
C ASN A 195 -37.25 11.78 30.08
N ARG A 196 -38.18 10.90 29.68
CA ARG A 196 -39.53 11.31 29.31
C ARG A 196 -40.26 11.72 30.60
N ARG A 197 -40.41 13.03 30.80
CA ARG A 197 -41.42 13.58 31.70
C ARG A 197 -42.77 13.54 31.03
#